data_AF-A0A8C7I1G9-F1
#
_entry.id   AF-A0A8C7I1G9-F1
#
_cell.length_a   1.000
_cell.length_b   1.000
_cell.length_c   1.000
_cell.angle_alpha   90.00
_cell.angle_beta   90.00
_cell.angle_gamma   90.00
#
_symmetry.space_group_name_H-M   'P 1'
#
loop_
_entity.id
_entity.type
_entity.pdbx_description
1 polymer ?
#
loop_
_entity_poly.entity_id
_entity_poly.type
_entity_poly.pdbx_seq_one_letter_code
_entity_poly.pdbx_strand_id
1 'polypeptide(L)'
;MAGQTVSMKEPVCLIENDSDGKLCVVRSALGILDQIDQHVVVVSVVGLYRTGKSYLMNKLAGEKKGFALGATIQSKTKGIWMWCVPHPEKRDHTLVLLDTEGLGDVEKGDEKNDNWIFSLAVLLSSTLVYNSMGTIDNNALEKLQYPSAESILSYSLNQPAVYCVVTETQEELSEVHAVMEKEAVAIFINNSFKDEDQKYQLELMKVLQEAYDKICERNYKESQKSCESKIQCIFDPLEEKIRAGSYMTPGGYKEYCNDLKLATSEYRSEGGRGVKAEEVLNEYLGRKASIGEAILSADQSLTEAEQRAEAEQAKREASERENRAMEEQLVVQERLRADQQRTYEENVNQLMERIERDSRNAIAEHDRVLQARLKEQNDLLRQGFDDRAHQMQREIDALKGAKAQEEEKKPSFMSTALDTVGTAAALFLPGIIPKVGGMVVNWLSKLF
;
A
#
# COMPACT_ATOMS: atom_id res chain seq x y z
N MET A 1 2.34 -17.20 -38.79
CA MET A 1 3.71 -17.72 -39.01
C MET A 1 4.05 -18.56 -37.80
N ALA A 2 4.49 -19.81 -37.97
CA ALA A 2 4.89 -20.63 -36.82
C ALA A 2 6.14 -19.98 -36.20
N GLY A 3 6.00 -19.40 -35.01
CA GLY A 3 7.09 -18.71 -34.31
C GLY A 3 8.27 -19.66 -34.10
N GLN A 4 9.49 -19.16 -34.27
CA GLN A 4 10.70 -19.96 -34.17
C GLN A 4 10.81 -20.51 -32.73
N THR A 5 10.87 -21.84 -32.58
CA THR A 5 10.93 -22.47 -31.26
C THR A 5 12.36 -22.34 -30.73
N VAL A 6 12.57 -21.41 -29.80
CA VAL A 6 13.88 -21.20 -29.17
C VAL A 6 14.13 -22.33 -28.17
N SER A 7 15.16 -23.14 -28.44
CA SER A 7 15.61 -24.22 -27.56
C SER A 7 17.08 -24.02 -27.22
N MET A 8 17.36 -23.66 -25.98
CA MET A 8 18.72 -23.47 -25.48
C MET A 8 19.35 -24.82 -25.10
N LYS A 9 20.63 -25.02 -25.45
CA LYS A 9 21.37 -26.25 -25.10
C LYS A 9 21.79 -26.31 -23.63
N GLU A 10 22.01 -25.15 -23.02
CA GLU A 10 22.44 -25.03 -21.63
C GLU A 10 21.87 -23.74 -21.01
N PRO A 11 21.67 -23.71 -19.68
CA PRO A 11 21.27 -22.49 -18.99
C PRO A 11 22.33 -21.40 -19.05
N VAL A 12 21.88 -20.14 -19.06
CA VAL A 12 22.75 -18.96 -19.03
C VAL A 12 22.37 -18.04 -17.87
N CYS A 13 23.35 -17.28 -17.37
CA CYS A 13 23.09 -16.29 -16.34
C CYS A 13 22.26 -15.13 -16.93
N LEU A 14 21.13 -14.79 -16.30
CA LEU A 14 20.26 -13.68 -16.71
C LEU A 14 20.56 -12.42 -15.88
N ILE A 15 20.71 -12.59 -14.58
CA ILE A 15 21.06 -11.52 -13.63
C ILE A 15 22.22 -12.02 -12.80
N GLU A 16 23.31 -11.29 -12.76
CA GLU A 16 24.49 -11.61 -11.95
C GLU A 16 24.67 -10.59 -10.81
N ASN A 17 25.42 -10.98 -9.77
CA ASN A 17 25.91 -10.05 -8.77
C ASN A 17 27.29 -9.58 -9.21
N ASP A 18 27.48 -8.27 -9.38
CA ASP A 18 28.78 -7.69 -9.69
C ASP A 18 29.73 -7.72 -8.49
N SER A 19 30.97 -7.28 -8.69
CA SER A 19 32.00 -7.24 -7.63
C SER A 19 31.66 -6.32 -6.46
N ASP A 20 30.73 -5.39 -6.64
CA ASP A 20 30.27 -4.44 -5.63
C ASP A 20 28.96 -4.91 -4.96
N GLY A 21 28.48 -6.12 -5.31
CA GLY A 21 27.24 -6.69 -4.77
C GLY A 21 25.97 -6.10 -5.35
N LYS A 22 25.99 -5.49 -6.54
CA LYS A 22 24.78 -5.03 -7.24
C LYS A 22 24.30 -6.04 -8.27
N LEU A 23 22.98 -6.12 -8.42
CA LEU A 23 22.34 -6.96 -9.44
C LEU A 23 22.44 -6.29 -10.82
N CYS A 24 23.10 -6.98 -11.75
CA CYS A 24 23.31 -6.53 -13.12
C CYS A 24 22.71 -7.53 -14.12
N VAL A 25 22.00 -7.01 -15.13
CA VAL A 25 21.42 -7.84 -16.19
C VAL A 25 22.49 -8.21 -17.23
N VAL A 26 22.58 -9.49 -17.55
CA VAL A 26 23.52 -10.03 -18.54
C VAL A 26 22.98 -9.78 -19.95
N ARG A 27 23.63 -8.89 -20.72
CA ARG A 27 23.16 -8.46 -22.04
C ARG A 27 23.03 -9.59 -23.06
N SER A 28 23.89 -10.61 -23.01
CA SER A 28 23.80 -11.77 -23.92
C SER A 28 22.55 -12.61 -23.65
N ALA A 29 22.06 -12.67 -22.41
CA ALA A 29 20.81 -13.33 -22.07
C ALA A 29 19.59 -12.58 -22.63
N LEU A 30 19.59 -11.23 -22.55
CA LEU A 30 18.53 -10.42 -23.17
C LEU A 30 18.44 -10.66 -24.69
N GLY A 31 19.59 -10.75 -25.37
CA GLY A 31 19.62 -11.04 -26.80
C GLY A 31 19.01 -12.39 -27.17
N ILE A 32 18.94 -13.36 -26.24
CA ILE A 32 18.23 -14.63 -26.44
C ILE A 32 16.73 -14.45 -26.24
N LEU A 33 16.33 -13.69 -25.22
CA LEU A 33 14.91 -13.39 -24.95
C LEU A 33 14.27 -12.59 -26.08
N ASP A 34 15.00 -11.64 -26.68
CA ASP A 34 14.54 -10.85 -27.83
C ASP A 34 14.25 -11.68 -29.08
N GLN A 35 14.75 -12.92 -29.15
CA GLN A 35 14.50 -13.85 -30.26
C GLN A 35 13.25 -14.73 -30.05
N ILE A 36 12.58 -14.63 -28.90
CA ILE A 36 11.41 -15.45 -28.57
C ILE A 36 10.14 -14.74 -29.03
N ASP A 37 9.62 -15.15 -30.20
CA ASP A 37 8.34 -14.64 -30.73
C ASP A 37 7.11 -15.38 -30.18
N GLN A 38 7.31 -16.46 -29.42
CA GLN A 38 6.25 -17.30 -28.86
C GLN A 38 5.78 -16.78 -27.49
N HIS A 39 4.57 -17.19 -27.06
CA HIS A 39 4.12 -16.93 -25.69
C HIS A 39 5.03 -17.64 -24.68
N VAL A 40 5.36 -16.97 -23.58
CA VAL A 40 6.26 -17.52 -22.54
C VAL A 40 5.46 -17.97 -21.31
N VAL A 41 5.87 -19.11 -20.76
CA VAL A 41 5.47 -19.55 -19.41
C VAL A 41 6.72 -19.53 -18.56
N VAL A 42 6.74 -18.73 -17.50
CA VAL A 42 7.93 -18.59 -16.66
C VAL A 42 7.74 -19.34 -15.34
N VAL A 43 8.63 -20.28 -15.05
CA VAL A 43 8.66 -21.02 -13.78
C VAL A 43 9.94 -20.66 -13.06
N SER A 44 9.81 -20.04 -11.89
CA SER A 44 10.95 -19.68 -11.04
C SER A 44 11.02 -20.61 -9.84
N VAL A 45 12.23 -21.00 -9.41
CA VAL A 45 12.44 -21.71 -8.14
C VAL A 45 13.28 -20.89 -7.19
N VAL A 46 12.80 -20.77 -5.95
CA VAL A 46 13.41 -19.99 -4.86
C VAL A 46 13.47 -20.85 -3.61
N GLY A 47 14.32 -20.47 -2.65
CA GLY A 47 14.46 -21.21 -1.39
C GLY A 47 15.91 -21.28 -0.92
N LEU A 48 16.11 -21.85 0.26
CA LEU A 48 17.42 -21.90 0.93
C LEU A 48 18.51 -22.51 0.02
N TYR A 49 19.76 -22.10 0.23
CA TYR A 49 20.89 -22.72 -0.44
C TYR A 49 20.91 -24.24 -0.17
N ARG A 50 21.33 -25.02 -1.19
CA ARG A 50 21.42 -26.51 -1.15
C ARG A 50 20.13 -27.31 -0.92
N THR A 51 18.95 -26.77 -1.19
CA THR A 51 17.70 -27.54 -1.08
C THR A 51 17.35 -28.38 -2.32
N GLY A 52 18.21 -28.41 -3.34
CA GLY A 52 17.96 -29.19 -4.57
C GLY A 52 17.21 -28.45 -5.69
N LYS A 53 17.13 -27.11 -5.62
CA LYS A 53 16.47 -26.25 -6.63
C LYS A 53 16.88 -26.56 -8.08
N SER A 54 18.18 -26.47 -8.38
CA SER A 54 18.74 -26.75 -9.71
C SER A 54 18.45 -28.17 -10.20
N TYR A 55 18.36 -29.15 -9.27
CA TYR A 55 17.98 -30.52 -9.62
C TYR A 55 16.51 -30.61 -10.05
N LEU A 56 15.60 -29.95 -9.34
CA LEU A 56 14.19 -29.86 -9.70
C LEU A 56 14.02 -29.17 -11.07
N MET A 57 14.72 -28.07 -11.32
CA MET A 57 14.65 -27.35 -12.60
C MET A 57 15.16 -28.19 -13.77
N ASN A 58 16.23 -28.97 -13.58
CA ASN A 58 16.69 -29.91 -14.61
C ASN A 58 15.65 -31.00 -14.92
N LYS A 59 14.89 -31.46 -13.91
CA LYS A 59 13.78 -32.40 -14.12
C LYS A 59 12.65 -31.76 -14.92
N LEU A 60 12.31 -30.50 -14.66
CA LEU A 60 11.30 -29.75 -15.41
C LEU A 60 11.71 -29.52 -16.87
N ALA A 61 13.01 -29.29 -17.13
CA ALA A 61 13.55 -29.21 -18.49
C ALA A 61 13.55 -30.56 -19.23
N GLY A 62 13.32 -31.68 -18.54
CA GLY A 62 13.41 -33.02 -19.12
C GLY A 62 14.84 -33.50 -19.42
N GLU A 63 15.85 -32.78 -18.93
CA GLU A 63 17.26 -33.00 -19.28
C GLU A 63 18.10 -33.44 -18.08
N LYS A 64 19.12 -34.29 -18.34
CA LYS A 64 20.02 -34.79 -17.28
C LYS A 64 21.20 -33.86 -16.99
N LYS A 65 21.52 -32.97 -17.93
CA LYS A 65 22.60 -31.98 -17.83
C LYS A 65 22.02 -30.61 -18.14
N GLY A 66 22.17 -29.67 -17.22
CA GLY A 66 21.57 -28.34 -17.30
C GLY A 66 22.16 -27.44 -16.21
N PHE A 67 21.33 -26.92 -15.32
CA PHE A 67 21.76 -26.11 -14.18
C PHE A 67 22.78 -26.88 -13.34
N ALA A 68 23.87 -26.19 -12.98
CA ALA A 68 25.01 -26.80 -12.32
C ALA A 68 24.63 -27.30 -10.92
N LEU A 69 24.85 -28.59 -10.65
CA LEU A 69 24.62 -29.17 -9.33
C LEU A 69 25.86 -28.96 -8.45
N GLY A 70 25.69 -28.31 -7.30
CA GLY A 70 26.76 -28.11 -6.30
C GLY A 70 26.89 -29.30 -5.34
N ALA A 71 28.11 -29.81 -5.15
CA ALA A 71 28.43 -30.89 -4.19
C ALA A 71 29.34 -30.44 -3.02
N THR A 72 29.69 -29.14 -2.95
CA THR A 72 30.66 -28.55 -2.00
C THR A 72 30.05 -27.38 -1.21
N ILE A 73 30.78 -26.90 -0.18
CA ILE A 73 30.34 -25.90 0.82
C ILE A 73 30.18 -24.46 0.26
N GLN A 74 30.59 -24.19 -0.98
CA GLN A 74 30.34 -22.92 -1.67
C GLN A 74 29.04 -22.91 -2.50
N SER A 75 28.32 -21.78 -2.55
CA SER A 75 27.21 -21.55 -3.48
C SER A 75 27.70 -21.43 -4.92
N LYS A 76 27.19 -22.28 -5.82
CA LYS A 76 27.56 -22.26 -7.25
C LYS A 76 26.64 -21.37 -8.10
N THR A 77 25.35 -21.29 -7.77
CA THR A 77 24.40 -20.41 -8.47
C THR A 77 24.44 -19.04 -7.82
N LYS A 78 24.97 -18.05 -8.56
CA LYS A 78 24.97 -16.64 -8.19
C LYS A 78 24.01 -15.90 -9.12
N GLY A 79 23.17 -15.03 -8.57
CA GLY A 79 22.12 -14.31 -9.27
C GLY A 79 20.97 -15.20 -9.74
N ILE A 80 20.39 -14.89 -10.90
CA ILE A 80 19.27 -15.63 -11.50
C ILE A 80 19.73 -16.21 -12.84
N TRP A 81 19.56 -17.51 -13.00
CA TRP A 81 19.91 -18.24 -14.21
C TRP A 81 18.66 -18.62 -14.97
N MET A 82 18.69 -18.49 -16.29
CA MET A 82 17.55 -18.82 -17.15
C MET A 82 17.86 -19.98 -18.09
N TRP A 83 16.84 -20.78 -18.40
CA TRP A 83 16.89 -21.80 -19.42
C TRP A 83 15.58 -21.84 -20.20
N CYS A 84 15.64 -21.51 -21.49
CA CYS A 84 14.47 -21.52 -22.38
C CYS A 84 14.41 -22.85 -23.14
N VAL A 85 13.32 -23.58 -22.95
CA VAL A 85 13.04 -24.87 -23.59
C VAL A 85 11.63 -24.88 -24.20
N PRO A 86 11.35 -25.70 -25.20
CA PRO A 86 9.99 -25.86 -25.72
C PRO A 86 9.03 -26.32 -24.61
N HIS A 87 7.84 -25.74 -24.53
CA HIS A 87 6.87 -26.16 -23.53
C HIS A 87 6.37 -27.59 -23.85
N PRO A 88 6.35 -28.53 -22.88
CA PRO A 88 6.07 -29.95 -23.15
C PRO A 88 4.65 -30.22 -23.67
N GLU A 89 3.66 -29.44 -23.21
CA GLU A 89 2.25 -29.61 -23.61
C GLU A 89 1.76 -28.58 -24.65
N LYS A 90 2.25 -27.34 -24.63
CA LYS A 90 1.78 -26.22 -25.46
C LYS A 90 2.76 -25.96 -26.61
N ARG A 91 2.36 -26.30 -27.84
CA ARG A 91 3.27 -26.26 -29.01
C ARG A 91 3.72 -24.86 -29.44
N ASP A 92 2.94 -23.83 -29.12
CA ASP A 92 3.23 -22.43 -29.48
C ASP A 92 3.75 -21.62 -28.28
N HIS A 93 4.32 -22.29 -27.27
CA HIS A 93 4.85 -21.64 -26.07
C HIS A 93 6.28 -22.08 -25.76
N THR A 94 7.05 -21.14 -25.23
CA THR A 94 8.38 -21.38 -24.65
C THR A 94 8.25 -21.45 -23.12
N LEU A 95 8.81 -22.50 -22.53
CA LEU A 95 8.96 -22.61 -21.08
C LEU A 95 10.30 -21.98 -20.68
N VAL A 96 10.23 -20.92 -19.88
CA VAL A 96 11.40 -20.24 -19.32
C VAL A 96 11.56 -20.68 -17.87
N LEU A 97 12.65 -21.37 -17.60
CA LEU A 97 13.00 -21.87 -16.29
C LEU A 97 13.99 -20.92 -15.62
N LEU A 98 13.63 -20.35 -14.47
CA LEU A 98 14.49 -19.46 -13.68
C LEU A 98 14.95 -20.18 -12.40
N ASP A 99 16.25 -20.50 -12.32
CA ASP A 99 16.88 -21.04 -11.12
C ASP A 99 17.59 -19.90 -10.37
N THR A 100 17.19 -19.66 -9.12
CA THR A 100 17.77 -18.58 -8.34
C THR A 100 18.90 -19.03 -7.45
N GLU A 101 19.76 -18.08 -7.14
CA GLU A 101 20.67 -18.14 -6.01
C GLU A 101 19.93 -18.56 -4.72
N GLY A 102 20.62 -19.34 -3.89
CA GLY A 102 20.07 -19.81 -2.63
C GLY A 102 20.07 -18.74 -1.56
N LEU A 103 18.91 -18.57 -0.91
CA LEU A 103 18.71 -17.63 0.19
C LEU A 103 19.48 -18.06 1.45
N GLY A 104 20.00 -17.09 2.21
CA GLY A 104 20.60 -17.29 3.54
C GLY A 104 21.97 -17.96 3.54
N ASP A 105 22.77 -17.76 2.49
CA ASP A 105 24.15 -18.28 2.46
C ASP A 105 25.08 -17.41 3.32
N VAL A 106 25.48 -17.97 4.46
CA VAL A 106 26.28 -17.31 5.51
C VAL A 106 27.66 -16.87 5.03
N GLU A 107 28.20 -17.47 3.95
CA GLU A 107 29.50 -17.09 3.38
C GLU A 107 29.44 -15.80 2.52
N LYS A 108 28.24 -15.26 2.23
CA LYS A 108 28.06 -14.12 1.32
C LYS A 108 28.02 -12.75 1.99
N GLY A 109 27.66 -12.67 3.27
CA GLY A 109 27.67 -11.42 4.04
C GLY A 109 26.67 -10.32 3.64
N ASP A 110 25.83 -10.51 2.61
CA ASP A 110 24.85 -9.48 2.18
C ASP A 110 23.43 -10.05 1.97
N GLU A 111 22.59 -9.90 2.99
CA GLU A 111 21.18 -10.31 3.01
C GLU A 111 20.31 -9.49 2.04
N LYS A 112 20.76 -8.30 1.59
CA LYS A 112 19.94 -7.42 0.73
C LYS A 112 19.72 -8.00 -0.66
N ASN A 113 20.71 -8.71 -1.21
CA ASN A 113 20.59 -9.31 -2.54
C ASN A 113 19.63 -10.49 -2.57
N ASP A 114 19.53 -11.25 -1.48
CA ASP A 114 18.59 -12.36 -1.37
C ASP A 114 17.13 -11.86 -1.51
N ASN A 115 16.82 -10.70 -0.92
CA ASN A 115 15.50 -10.08 -1.00
C ASN A 115 15.16 -9.62 -2.42
N TRP A 116 16.12 -8.99 -3.12
CA TRP A 116 15.92 -8.56 -4.50
C TRP A 116 15.79 -9.73 -5.47
N ILE A 117 16.61 -10.78 -5.31
CA ILE A 117 16.53 -12.00 -6.11
C ILE A 117 15.17 -12.67 -5.93
N PHE A 118 14.68 -12.76 -4.69
CA PHE A 118 13.36 -13.31 -4.40
C PHE A 118 12.24 -12.47 -5.03
N SER A 119 12.30 -11.14 -4.88
CA SER A 119 11.31 -10.22 -5.47
C SER A 119 11.28 -10.28 -7.00
N LEU A 120 12.45 -10.32 -7.64
CA LEU A 120 12.56 -10.48 -9.09
C LEU A 120 12.03 -11.85 -9.54
N ALA A 121 12.30 -12.92 -8.79
CA ALA A 121 11.77 -14.23 -9.10
C ALA A 121 10.24 -14.27 -9.07
N VAL A 122 9.62 -13.58 -8.10
CA VAL A 122 8.15 -13.41 -8.01
C VAL A 122 7.65 -12.65 -9.25
N LEU A 123 8.18 -11.44 -9.50
CA LEU A 123 7.73 -10.53 -10.56
C LEU A 123 7.89 -11.11 -11.97
N LEU A 124 8.96 -11.89 -12.21
CA LEU A 124 9.24 -12.49 -13.50
C LEU A 124 8.48 -13.80 -13.72
N SER A 125 7.98 -14.45 -12.67
CA SER A 125 7.37 -15.77 -12.75
C SER A 125 5.88 -15.76 -13.09
N SER A 126 5.45 -16.71 -13.91
CA SER A 126 4.05 -17.14 -13.99
C SER A 126 3.71 -18.15 -12.89
N THR A 127 4.71 -18.90 -12.41
CA THR A 127 4.58 -19.83 -11.29
C THR A 127 5.87 -19.82 -10.47
N LEU A 128 5.74 -19.54 -9.17
CA LEU A 128 6.85 -19.57 -8.23
C LEU A 128 6.85 -20.88 -7.45
N VAL A 129 7.98 -21.58 -7.46
CA VAL A 129 8.21 -22.79 -6.68
C VAL A 129 9.10 -22.43 -5.49
N TYR A 130 8.54 -22.47 -4.29
CA TYR A 130 9.33 -22.33 -3.07
C TYR A 130 9.81 -23.70 -2.60
N ASN A 131 11.13 -23.89 -2.56
CA ASN A 131 11.77 -25.16 -2.26
C ASN A 131 12.41 -25.16 -0.86
N SER A 132 11.73 -25.77 0.10
CA SER A 132 12.18 -26.00 1.47
C SER A 132 12.55 -27.47 1.72
N MET A 133 13.41 -27.72 2.71
CA MET A 133 13.75 -29.08 3.16
C MET A 133 13.07 -29.35 4.51
N GLY A 134 12.48 -30.54 4.67
CA GLY A 134 11.76 -30.91 5.88
C GLY A 134 10.30 -30.44 5.87
N THR A 135 9.70 -30.34 7.07
CA THR A 135 8.35 -29.78 7.22
C THR A 135 8.37 -28.28 7.00
N ILE A 136 7.26 -27.71 6.54
CA ILE A 136 7.09 -26.25 6.44
C ILE A 136 7.17 -25.69 7.87
N ASP A 137 8.31 -25.10 8.23
CA ASP A 137 8.56 -24.48 9.53
C ASP A 137 8.34 -22.96 9.47
N ASN A 138 8.22 -22.31 10.63
CA ASN A 138 7.93 -20.88 10.69
C ASN A 138 9.02 -20.02 10.02
N ASN A 139 10.28 -20.48 9.99
CA ASN A 139 11.40 -19.78 9.35
C ASN A 139 11.29 -19.78 7.80
N ALA A 140 10.81 -20.88 7.21
CA ALA A 140 10.49 -20.94 5.78
C ALA A 140 9.35 -19.99 5.40
N LEU A 141 8.38 -19.79 6.30
CA LEU A 141 7.23 -18.90 6.11
C LEU A 141 7.56 -17.41 6.30
N GLU A 142 8.37 -17.06 7.29
CA GLU A 142 8.84 -15.67 7.50
C GLU A 142 9.60 -15.13 6.28
N LYS A 143 10.38 -15.99 5.61
CA LYS A 143 11.12 -15.62 4.38
C LYS A 143 10.22 -15.43 3.14
N LEU A 144 9.01 -15.99 3.15
CA LEU A 144 8.00 -15.80 2.10
C LEU A 144 7.20 -14.50 2.29
N GLN A 145 7.21 -13.93 3.51
CA GLN A 145 6.35 -12.83 3.93
C GLN A 145 6.80 -11.44 3.41
N TYR A 146 8.05 -11.31 2.98
CA TYR A 146 8.70 -10.02 2.69
C TYR A 146 8.31 -9.32 1.36
N PRO A 147 7.93 -9.99 0.23
CA PRO A 147 7.67 -9.26 -1.02
C PRO A 147 6.32 -8.58 -1.04
N SER A 148 5.35 -8.98 -0.22
CA SER A 148 3.96 -8.61 -0.47
C SER A 148 3.60 -7.17 -0.08
N ALA A 149 4.30 -6.54 0.87
CA ALA A 149 3.96 -5.17 1.28
C ALA A 149 4.72 -4.11 0.46
N GLU A 150 6.06 -4.10 0.52
CA GLU A 150 6.86 -3.04 -0.12
C GLU A 150 6.80 -3.05 -1.65
N SER A 151 6.81 -4.24 -2.29
CA SER A 151 6.81 -4.32 -3.75
C SER A 151 5.47 -3.89 -4.36
N ILE A 152 4.36 -4.17 -3.68
CA ILE A 152 2.99 -3.83 -4.10
C ILE A 152 2.72 -2.33 -3.93
N LEU A 153 3.25 -1.74 -2.86
CA LEU A 153 3.26 -0.29 -2.67
C LEU A 153 4.09 0.43 -3.74
N SER A 154 5.25 -0.12 -4.12
CA SER A 154 6.10 0.46 -5.17
C SER A 154 5.45 0.44 -6.56
N TYR A 155 4.60 -0.55 -6.85
CA TYR A 155 3.91 -0.68 -8.13
C TYR A 155 2.66 0.20 -8.22
N SER A 156 1.90 0.33 -7.12
CA SER A 156 0.68 1.13 -7.07
C SER A 156 0.96 2.65 -6.99
N LEU A 157 2.05 3.04 -6.31
CA LEU A 157 2.42 4.45 -6.15
C LEU A 157 3.20 5.04 -7.35
N ASN A 158 3.70 4.20 -8.27
CA ASN A 158 4.42 4.64 -9.48
C ASN A 158 3.53 4.77 -10.73
N GLN A 159 2.21 4.66 -10.61
CA GLN A 159 1.31 4.92 -11.72
C GLN A 159 1.25 6.43 -12.04
N PRO A 160 1.58 6.86 -13.27
CA PRO A 160 1.62 8.28 -13.64
C PRO A 160 0.24 8.97 -13.63
N ALA A 161 -0.86 8.23 -13.46
CA ALA A 161 -2.21 8.77 -13.40
C ALA A 161 -2.58 9.40 -12.04
N VAL A 162 -1.92 9.01 -10.94
CA VAL A 162 -2.19 9.56 -9.59
C VAL A 162 -1.40 10.87 -9.34
N TYR A 163 -0.55 11.28 -10.29
CA TYR A 163 0.47 12.30 -10.11
C TYR A 163 0.01 13.76 -10.26
N CYS A 164 -1.19 14.03 -10.77
CA CYS A 164 -1.59 15.39 -11.14
C CYS A 164 -3.10 15.64 -11.00
N VAL A 165 -3.61 15.78 -9.79
CA VAL A 165 -4.90 16.46 -9.60
C VAL A 165 -4.81 17.32 -8.35
N VAL A 166 -4.86 18.65 -8.53
CA VAL A 166 -5.26 19.53 -7.45
C VAL A 166 -6.73 19.23 -7.21
N THR A 167 -7.04 18.43 -6.19
CA THR A 167 -8.45 18.12 -5.87
C THR A 167 -9.11 19.37 -5.33
N GLU A 168 -10.39 19.57 -5.67
CA GLU A 168 -11.13 20.75 -5.23
C GLU A 168 -11.34 20.70 -3.72
N THR A 169 -11.53 19.48 -3.18
CA THR A 169 -11.78 19.28 -1.76
C THR A 169 -10.91 18.18 -1.15
N GLN A 170 -10.85 18.16 0.19
CA GLN A 170 -10.10 17.16 0.94
C GLN A 170 -10.81 15.80 0.89
N GLU A 171 -12.13 15.82 0.71
CA GLU A 171 -12.97 14.63 0.59
C GLU A 171 -12.64 13.87 -0.70
N GLU A 172 -12.56 14.55 -1.85
CA GLU A 172 -12.18 13.92 -3.12
C GLU A 172 -10.81 13.23 -3.03
N LEU A 173 -9.83 13.86 -2.37
CA LEU A 173 -8.52 13.26 -2.17
C LEU A 173 -8.59 12.02 -1.26
N SER A 174 -9.41 12.09 -0.22
CA SER A 174 -9.61 11.01 0.75
C SER A 174 -10.35 9.83 0.13
N GLU A 175 -11.31 10.07 -0.78
CA GLU A 175 -12.03 9.03 -1.51
C GLU A 175 -11.11 8.25 -2.45
N VAL A 176 -10.25 8.95 -3.19
CA VAL A 176 -9.24 8.31 -4.05
C VAL A 176 -8.30 7.45 -3.21
N HIS A 177 -7.84 7.96 -2.05
CA HIS A 177 -7.01 7.18 -1.15
C HIS A 177 -7.73 5.95 -0.60
N ALA A 178 -8.99 6.06 -0.18
CA ALA A 178 -9.76 4.94 0.35
C ALA A 178 -9.90 3.79 -0.66
N VAL A 179 -10.05 4.10 -1.95
CA VAL A 179 -10.07 3.07 -3.01
C VAL A 179 -8.71 2.36 -3.12
N MET A 180 -7.62 3.12 -3.13
CA MET A 180 -6.26 2.55 -3.19
C MET A 180 -5.91 1.73 -1.94
N GLU A 181 -6.29 2.21 -0.76
CA GLU A 181 -6.09 1.51 0.50
C GLU A 181 -6.83 0.17 0.51
N LYS A 182 -8.10 0.18 0.08
CA LYS A 182 -8.90 -1.05 -0.04
C LYS A 182 -8.25 -2.07 -0.98
N GLU A 183 -7.73 -1.63 -2.13
CA GLU A 183 -7.02 -2.51 -3.06
C GLU A 183 -5.71 -3.04 -2.45
N ALA A 184 -4.89 -2.18 -1.86
CA ALA A 184 -3.63 -2.57 -1.23
C ALA A 184 -3.83 -3.59 -0.11
N VAL A 185 -4.83 -3.37 0.75
CA VAL A 185 -5.21 -4.29 1.81
C VAL A 185 -5.71 -5.62 1.25
N ALA A 186 -6.58 -5.60 0.23
CA ALA A 186 -7.09 -6.81 -0.40
C ALA A 186 -5.96 -7.64 -1.05
N ILE A 187 -4.99 -6.98 -1.69
CA ILE A 187 -3.82 -7.63 -2.25
C ILE A 187 -2.96 -8.23 -1.13
N PHE A 188 -2.69 -7.48 -0.05
CA PHE A 188 -1.94 -8.00 1.08
C PHE A 188 -2.58 -9.24 1.67
N ILE A 189 -3.89 -9.18 1.95
CA ILE A 189 -4.68 -10.31 2.48
C ILE A 189 -4.59 -11.55 1.59
N ASN A 190 -4.73 -11.38 0.28
CA ASN A 190 -4.73 -12.52 -0.65
C ASN A 190 -3.34 -13.16 -0.77
N ASN A 191 -2.28 -12.46 -0.38
CA ASN A 191 -0.89 -12.90 -0.54
C ASN A 191 -0.14 -13.09 0.79
N SER A 192 -0.73 -12.72 1.93
CA SER A 192 -0.15 -12.88 3.25
C SER A 192 -0.59 -14.20 3.90
N PHE A 193 0.30 -14.78 4.69
CA PHE A 193 0.03 -16.00 5.45
C PHE A 193 0.58 -15.83 6.87
N LYS A 194 -0.19 -16.26 7.88
CA LYS A 194 0.23 -16.29 9.29
C LYS A 194 0.69 -14.94 9.89
N ASP A 195 -0.06 -13.86 9.67
CA ASP A 195 0.11 -12.63 10.45
C ASP A 195 -0.64 -12.73 11.80
N GLU A 196 -0.21 -13.66 12.67
CA GLU A 196 -0.95 -14.01 13.88
C GLU A 196 -1.06 -12.83 14.87
N ASP A 197 -0.04 -11.95 14.90
CA ASP A 197 0.00 -10.76 15.76
C ASP A 197 -0.33 -9.46 15.01
N GLN A 198 -0.82 -9.53 13.77
CA GLN A 198 -1.14 -8.38 12.91
C GLN A 198 0.01 -7.38 12.68
N LYS A 199 1.25 -7.79 12.98
CA LYS A 199 2.43 -6.92 12.92
C LYS A 199 2.64 -6.38 11.51
N TYR A 200 2.44 -7.21 10.50
CA TYR A 200 2.72 -6.85 9.11
C TYR A 200 1.56 -6.07 8.49
N GLN A 201 0.32 -6.38 8.87
CA GLN A 201 -0.83 -5.56 8.55
C GLN A 201 -0.68 -4.14 9.13
N LEU A 202 -0.24 -4.01 10.38
CA LEU A 202 0.06 -2.71 11.00
C LEU A 202 1.17 -1.95 10.25
N GLU A 203 2.22 -2.65 9.83
CA GLU A 203 3.30 -2.05 9.05
C GLU A 203 2.83 -1.58 7.67
N LEU A 204 2.01 -2.36 6.97
CA LEU A 204 1.37 -1.97 5.71
C LEU A 204 0.54 -0.69 5.89
N MET A 205 -0.27 -0.63 6.94
CA MET A 205 -1.12 0.53 7.22
C MET A 205 -0.29 1.78 7.51
N LYS A 206 0.80 1.62 8.26
CA LYS A 206 1.75 2.71 8.51
C LYS A 206 2.34 3.25 7.20
N VAL A 207 2.80 2.37 6.31
CA VAL A 207 3.39 2.81 5.02
C VAL A 207 2.35 3.46 4.12
N LEU A 208 1.12 2.95 4.07
CA LEU A 208 0.02 3.56 3.32
C LEU A 208 -0.32 4.97 3.85
N GLN A 209 -0.36 5.13 5.17
CA GLN A 209 -0.58 6.43 5.79
C GLN A 209 0.55 7.42 5.48
N GLU A 210 1.82 7.00 5.60
CA GLU A 210 2.97 7.85 5.27
C GLU A 210 2.99 8.26 3.78
N ALA A 211 2.52 7.39 2.89
CA ALA A 211 2.37 7.71 1.47
C ALA A 211 1.24 8.73 1.25
N TYR A 212 0.11 8.56 1.93
CA TYR A 212 -1.02 9.49 1.86
C TYR A 212 -0.67 10.88 2.38
N ASP A 213 0.04 10.97 3.50
CA ASP A 213 0.49 12.24 4.08
C ASP A 213 1.36 13.03 3.10
N LYS A 214 2.26 12.34 2.36
CA LYS A 214 3.10 12.96 1.33
C LYS A 214 2.26 13.49 0.16
N ILE A 215 1.23 12.77 -0.25
CA ILE A 215 0.29 13.22 -1.30
C ILE A 215 -0.48 14.45 -0.82
N CYS A 216 -0.97 14.44 0.42
CA CYS A 216 -1.67 15.57 1.02
C CYS A 216 -0.79 16.81 1.09
N GLU A 217 0.44 16.69 1.62
CA GLU A 217 1.38 17.81 1.66
C GLU A 217 1.62 18.44 0.28
N ARG A 218 1.76 17.59 -0.74
CA ARG A 218 1.97 18.06 -2.10
C ARG A 218 0.72 18.74 -2.64
N ASN A 219 -0.46 18.15 -2.42
CA ASN A 219 -1.74 18.73 -2.85
C ASN A 219 -1.97 20.11 -2.20
N TYR A 220 -1.71 20.24 -0.89
CA TYR A 220 -1.78 21.53 -0.20
C TYR A 220 -0.83 22.57 -0.79
N LYS A 221 0.43 22.19 -1.07
CA LYS A 221 1.42 23.10 -1.67
C LYS A 221 1.00 23.56 -3.07
N GLU A 222 0.50 22.67 -3.91
CA GLU A 222 0.08 23.03 -5.27
C GLU A 222 -1.24 23.83 -5.27
N SER A 223 -2.20 23.48 -4.41
CA SER A 223 -3.43 24.27 -4.22
C SER A 223 -3.12 25.68 -3.73
N GLN A 224 -2.21 25.83 -2.76
CA GLN A 224 -1.78 27.14 -2.27
C GLN A 224 -1.19 28.00 -3.39
N LYS A 225 -0.25 27.45 -4.18
CA LYS A 225 0.33 28.18 -5.33
C LYS A 225 -0.71 28.60 -6.35
N SER A 226 -1.65 27.71 -6.69
CA SER A 226 -2.76 28.00 -7.61
C SER A 226 -3.61 29.15 -7.08
N CYS A 227 -3.97 29.10 -5.80
CA CYS A 227 -4.77 30.13 -5.13
C CYS A 227 -4.05 31.48 -5.08
N GLU A 228 -2.77 31.51 -4.70
CA GLU A 228 -1.96 32.72 -4.65
C GLU A 228 -1.87 33.38 -6.03
N SER A 229 -1.64 32.60 -7.09
CA SER A 229 -1.62 33.11 -8.47
C SER A 229 -2.98 33.68 -8.88
N LYS A 230 -4.09 33.01 -8.54
CA LYS A 230 -5.45 33.48 -8.85
C LYS A 230 -5.78 34.76 -8.09
N ILE A 231 -5.46 34.83 -6.79
CA ILE A 231 -5.63 36.06 -6.01
C ILE A 231 -4.85 37.20 -6.65
N GLN A 232 -3.59 36.96 -7.02
CA GLN A 232 -2.77 37.99 -7.66
C GLN A 232 -3.41 38.52 -8.94
N CYS A 233 -3.98 37.66 -9.79
CA CYS A 233 -4.64 38.09 -11.02
C CYS A 233 -5.99 38.80 -10.79
N ILE A 234 -6.88 38.21 -9.97
CA ILE A 234 -8.24 38.72 -9.78
C ILE A 234 -8.25 40.02 -8.98
N PHE A 235 -7.37 40.14 -7.99
CA PHE A 235 -7.32 41.33 -7.13
C PHE A 235 -6.35 42.41 -7.65
N ASP A 236 -5.62 42.19 -8.75
CA ASP A 236 -4.71 43.19 -9.33
C ASP A 236 -5.40 44.55 -9.59
N PRO A 237 -6.62 44.62 -10.16
CA PRO A 237 -7.30 45.91 -10.38
C PRO A 237 -7.60 46.65 -9.06
N LEU A 238 -7.94 45.91 -8.00
CA LEU A 238 -8.16 46.47 -6.67
C LEU A 238 -6.85 47.03 -6.11
N GLU A 239 -5.75 46.28 -6.23
CA GLU A 239 -4.42 46.70 -5.77
C GLU A 239 -3.93 47.97 -6.48
N GLU A 240 -4.14 48.07 -7.79
CA GLU A 240 -3.79 49.26 -8.56
C GLU A 240 -4.59 50.49 -8.11
N LYS A 241 -5.91 50.35 -7.88
CA LYS A 241 -6.73 51.44 -7.32
C LYS A 241 -6.27 51.85 -5.92
N ILE A 242 -5.85 50.90 -5.07
CA ILE A 242 -5.28 51.19 -3.75
C ILE A 242 -3.98 51.99 -3.90
N ARG A 243 -3.04 51.53 -4.74
CA ARG A 243 -1.74 52.18 -4.96
C ARG A 243 -1.89 53.58 -5.57
N ALA A 244 -2.86 53.76 -6.46
CA ALA A 244 -3.18 55.05 -7.06
C ALA A 244 -3.90 56.02 -6.10
N GLY A 245 -4.31 55.55 -4.91
CA GLY A 245 -5.05 56.35 -3.94
C GLY A 245 -6.48 56.68 -4.38
N SER A 246 -7.06 55.91 -5.31
CA SER A 246 -8.39 56.20 -5.89
C SER A 246 -9.52 56.21 -4.85
N TYR A 247 -9.36 55.45 -3.77
CA TYR A 247 -10.33 55.38 -2.67
C TYR A 247 -10.19 56.52 -1.63
N MET A 248 -9.20 57.41 -1.75
CA MET A 248 -8.99 58.52 -0.83
C MET A 248 -9.83 59.75 -1.20
N THR A 249 -11.11 59.52 -1.47
CA THR A 249 -12.11 60.53 -1.84
C THR A 249 -13.37 60.35 -1.00
N PRO A 250 -14.24 61.38 -0.86
CA PRO A 250 -15.49 61.23 -0.13
C PRO A 250 -16.37 60.13 -0.75
N GLY A 251 -16.69 59.10 0.03
CA GLY A 251 -17.44 57.91 -0.37
C GLY A 251 -16.57 56.73 -0.84
N GLY A 252 -15.25 56.89 -0.85
CA GLY A 252 -14.30 55.89 -1.32
C GLY A 252 -14.28 54.60 -0.50
N TYR A 253 -14.66 54.62 0.79
CA TYR A 253 -14.76 53.39 1.58
C TYR A 253 -15.83 52.44 1.03
N LYS A 254 -16.99 52.98 0.63
CA LYS A 254 -18.06 52.17 0.04
C LYS A 254 -17.66 51.60 -1.31
N GLU A 255 -16.94 52.37 -2.13
CA GLU A 255 -16.40 51.88 -3.41
C GLU A 255 -15.39 50.74 -3.17
N TYR A 256 -14.46 50.92 -2.23
CA TYR A 256 -13.50 49.90 -1.83
C TYR A 256 -14.18 48.61 -1.37
N CYS A 257 -15.19 48.71 -0.50
CA CYS A 257 -15.94 47.54 -0.04
C CYS A 257 -16.67 46.82 -1.18
N ASN A 258 -17.19 47.55 -2.17
CA ASN A 258 -17.87 46.95 -3.32
C ASN A 258 -16.88 46.23 -4.22
N ASP A 259 -15.74 46.85 -4.54
CA ASP A 259 -14.71 46.23 -5.39
C ASP A 259 -14.09 45.00 -4.70
N LEU A 260 -13.86 45.07 -3.39
CA LEU A 260 -13.39 43.93 -2.59
C LEU A 260 -14.41 42.78 -2.60
N LYS A 261 -15.71 43.07 -2.46
CA LYS A 261 -16.78 42.05 -2.55
C LYS A 261 -16.88 41.44 -3.94
N LEU A 262 -16.74 42.25 -4.99
CA LEU A 262 -16.79 41.79 -6.37
C LEU A 262 -15.65 40.81 -6.66
N ALA A 263 -14.40 41.22 -6.38
CA ALA A 263 -13.22 40.38 -6.57
C ALA A 263 -13.29 39.08 -5.72
N THR A 264 -13.81 39.18 -4.50
CA THR A 264 -14.05 37.99 -3.64
C THR A 264 -15.06 37.03 -4.27
N SER A 265 -16.15 37.54 -4.83
CA SER A 265 -17.16 36.70 -5.50
C SER A 265 -16.64 36.07 -6.78
N GLU A 266 -15.81 36.80 -7.54
CA GLU A 266 -15.16 36.30 -8.75
C GLU A 266 -14.19 35.16 -8.42
N TYR A 267 -13.31 35.37 -7.44
CA TYR A 267 -12.42 34.31 -6.93
C TYR A 267 -13.21 33.08 -6.49
N ARG A 268 -14.31 33.27 -5.76
CA ARG A 268 -15.15 32.16 -5.29
C ARG A 268 -15.90 31.42 -6.40
N SER A 269 -16.06 32.04 -7.55
CA SER A 269 -16.71 31.43 -8.72
C SER A 269 -15.75 30.64 -9.62
N GLU A 270 -14.44 30.84 -9.48
CA GLU A 270 -13.46 30.09 -10.26
C GLU A 270 -13.33 28.62 -9.82
N GLY A 271 -13.13 27.72 -10.79
CA GLY A 271 -12.68 26.35 -10.51
C GLY A 271 -11.15 26.26 -10.37
N GLY A 272 -10.67 25.09 -9.97
CA GLY A 272 -9.26 24.72 -9.86
C GLY A 272 -8.52 25.43 -8.73
N ARG A 273 -9.20 25.81 -7.65
CA ARG A 273 -8.59 26.48 -6.50
C ARG A 273 -7.96 25.43 -5.57
N GLY A 274 -8.64 24.32 -5.40
CA GLY A 274 -8.22 23.25 -4.53
C GLY A 274 -8.42 23.54 -3.05
N VAL A 275 -8.00 22.57 -2.25
CA VAL A 275 -8.17 22.46 -0.79
C VAL A 275 -7.76 23.69 0.05
N LYS A 276 -6.89 24.59 -0.44
CA LYS A 276 -6.41 25.78 0.28
C LYS A 276 -7.15 27.08 -0.05
N ALA A 277 -8.21 27.02 -0.87
CA ALA A 277 -8.90 28.20 -1.40
C ALA A 277 -9.31 29.25 -0.36
N GLU A 278 -10.14 28.86 0.62
CA GLU A 278 -10.68 29.83 1.60
C GLU A 278 -9.61 30.26 2.61
N GLU A 279 -8.63 29.42 2.94
CA GLU A 279 -7.52 29.77 3.84
C GLU A 279 -6.67 30.90 3.24
N VAL A 280 -6.25 30.76 1.98
CA VAL A 280 -5.44 31.75 1.27
C VAL A 280 -6.22 33.05 1.04
N LEU A 281 -7.52 32.94 0.72
CA LEU A 281 -8.40 34.10 0.59
C LEU A 281 -8.54 34.87 1.91
N ASN A 282 -8.78 34.17 3.02
CA ASN A 282 -8.93 34.81 4.33
C ASN A 282 -7.62 35.49 4.78
N GLU A 283 -6.46 34.89 4.51
CA GLU A 283 -5.18 35.52 4.79
C GLU A 283 -4.98 36.82 3.98
N TYR A 284 -5.36 36.80 2.70
CA TYR A 284 -5.34 38.00 1.86
C TYR A 284 -6.29 39.09 2.38
N LEU A 285 -7.55 38.74 2.64
CA LEU A 285 -8.55 39.68 3.15
C LEU A 285 -8.16 40.25 4.52
N GLY A 286 -7.55 39.44 5.39
CA GLY A 286 -6.98 39.88 6.66
C GLY A 286 -5.88 40.93 6.49
N ARG A 287 -4.99 40.75 5.51
CA ARG A 287 -3.99 41.77 5.14
C ARG A 287 -4.62 43.06 4.61
N LYS A 288 -5.80 42.99 4.01
CA LYS A 288 -6.52 44.16 3.47
C LYS A 288 -7.39 44.89 4.49
N ALA A 289 -7.73 44.26 5.61
CA ALA A 289 -8.50 44.89 6.68
C ALA A 289 -7.86 46.21 7.18
N SER A 290 -6.54 46.23 7.39
CA SER A 290 -5.82 47.44 7.82
C SER A 290 -5.86 48.58 6.81
N ILE A 291 -5.85 48.25 5.51
CA ILE A 291 -6.01 49.22 4.43
C ILE A 291 -7.44 49.77 4.41
N GLY A 292 -8.43 48.89 4.57
CA GLY A 292 -9.83 49.28 4.70
C GLY A 292 -10.07 50.22 5.88
N GLU A 293 -9.48 49.96 7.04
CA GLU A 293 -9.54 50.85 8.21
C GLU A 293 -8.92 52.22 7.93
N ALA A 294 -7.79 52.27 7.23
CA ALA A 294 -7.16 53.53 6.83
C ALA A 294 -8.07 54.35 5.90
N ILE A 295 -8.67 53.71 4.89
CA ILE A 295 -9.62 54.35 3.97
C ILE A 295 -10.86 54.85 4.73
N LEU A 296 -11.42 54.04 5.62
CA LEU A 296 -12.59 54.40 6.43
C LEU A 296 -12.33 55.65 7.27
N SER A 297 -11.16 55.74 7.91
CA SER A 297 -10.78 56.89 8.73
C SER A 297 -10.55 58.18 7.93
N ALA A 298 -10.18 58.05 6.66
CA ALA A 298 -9.95 59.19 5.76
C ALA A 298 -11.22 59.65 5.05
N ASP A 299 -12.30 58.85 5.04
CA ASP A 299 -13.53 59.14 4.31
C ASP A 299 -14.39 60.18 5.05
N GLN A 300 -14.39 61.41 4.52
CA GLN A 300 -15.13 62.55 5.05
C GLN A 300 -16.65 62.49 4.78
N SER A 301 -17.12 61.51 4.00
CA SER A 301 -18.55 61.34 3.72
C SER A 301 -19.32 60.65 4.86
N LEU A 302 -18.61 60.05 5.81
CA LEU A 302 -19.16 59.34 6.95
C LEU A 302 -18.92 60.13 8.24
N THR A 303 -19.91 60.15 9.12
CA THR A 303 -19.75 60.69 10.48
C THR A 303 -18.91 59.75 11.35
N GLU A 304 -18.28 60.27 12.42
CA GLU A 304 -17.54 59.41 13.37
C GLU A 304 -18.39 58.28 13.95
N ALA A 305 -19.70 58.50 14.13
CA ALA A 305 -20.63 57.49 14.62
C ALA A 305 -20.84 56.38 13.58
N GLU A 306 -20.96 56.74 12.29
CA GLU A 306 -21.08 55.78 11.19
C GLU A 306 -19.78 55.01 10.98
N GLN A 307 -18.62 55.67 11.05
CA GLN A 307 -17.31 55.01 10.97
C GLN A 307 -17.13 53.97 12.10
N ARG A 308 -17.52 54.30 13.34
CA ARG A 308 -17.48 53.35 14.47
C ARG A 308 -18.46 52.19 14.27
N ALA A 309 -19.67 52.46 13.78
CA ALA A 309 -20.67 51.43 13.53
C ALA A 309 -20.22 50.46 12.42
N GLU A 310 -19.66 50.96 11.32
CA GLU A 310 -19.15 50.14 10.22
C GLU A 310 -17.94 49.30 10.64
N ALA A 311 -17.00 49.87 11.42
CA ALA A 311 -15.87 49.12 11.96
C ALA A 311 -16.32 48.00 12.92
N GLU A 312 -17.29 48.26 13.79
CA GLU A 312 -17.83 47.26 14.71
C GLU A 312 -18.59 46.15 13.96
N GLN A 313 -19.36 46.51 12.94
CA GLN A 313 -20.05 45.54 12.08
C GLN A 313 -19.05 44.67 11.30
N ALA A 314 -18.03 45.26 10.69
CA ALA A 314 -17.00 44.52 9.97
C ALA A 314 -16.27 43.52 10.88
N LYS A 315 -15.96 43.90 12.12
CA LYS A 315 -15.33 43.03 13.11
C LYS A 315 -16.23 41.87 13.54
N ARG A 316 -17.53 42.13 13.74
CA ARG A 316 -18.52 41.07 14.05
C ARG A 316 -18.68 40.09 12.89
N GLU A 317 -18.83 40.59 11.67
CA GLU A 317 -18.95 39.74 10.47
C GLU A 317 -17.69 38.90 10.22
N ALA A 318 -16.51 39.46 10.43
CA ALA A 318 -15.25 38.71 10.33
C ALA A 318 -15.18 37.56 11.35
N SER A 319 -15.49 37.85 12.63
CA SER A 319 -15.49 36.85 13.69
C SER A 319 -16.54 35.76 13.48
N GLU A 320 -17.74 36.11 13.01
CA GLU A 320 -18.77 35.11 12.70
C GLU A 320 -18.38 34.22 11.51
N ARG A 321 -17.76 34.78 10.47
CA ARG A 321 -17.30 33.99 9.32
C ARG A 321 -16.19 33.03 9.72
N GLU A 322 -15.24 33.47 10.54
CA GLU A 322 -14.14 32.64 11.04
C GLU A 322 -14.68 31.48 11.90
N ASN A 323 -15.62 31.78 12.81
CA ASN A 323 -16.25 30.75 13.63
C ASN A 323 -17.04 29.74 12.79
N ARG A 324 -17.85 30.19 11.81
CA ARG A 324 -18.62 29.29 10.93
C ARG A 324 -17.72 28.43 10.06
N ALA A 325 -16.68 29.00 9.47
CA ALA A 325 -15.73 28.25 8.66
C ALA A 325 -15.01 27.18 9.49
N MET A 326 -14.61 27.51 10.73
CA MET A 326 -14.00 26.56 11.65
C MET A 326 -14.96 25.45 12.06
N GLU A 327 -16.22 25.79 12.36
CA GLU A 327 -17.25 24.84 12.76
C GLU A 327 -17.64 23.89 11.61
N GLU A 328 -17.80 24.41 10.40
CA GLU A 328 -18.03 23.61 9.19
C GLU A 328 -16.86 22.68 8.90
N GLN A 329 -15.62 23.17 9.02
CA GLN A 329 -14.42 22.36 8.81
C GLN A 329 -14.31 21.23 9.85
N LEU A 330 -14.65 21.49 11.11
CA LEU A 330 -14.69 20.48 12.16
C LEU A 330 -15.76 19.42 11.87
N VAL A 331 -16.97 19.82 11.47
CA VAL A 331 -18.07 18.88 11.18
C VAL A 331 -17.74 17.99 9.97
N VAL A 332 -17.15 18.58 8.92
CA VAL A 332 -16.72 17.82 7.74
C VAL A 332 -15.61 16.83 8.11
N GLN A 333 -14.64 17.27 8.91
CA GLN A 333 -13.56 16.41 9.40
C GLN A 333 -14.07 15.26 10.28
N GLU A 334 -15.03 15.52 11.17
CA GLU A 334 -15.65 14.48 12.01
C GLU A 334 -16.45 13.47 11.19
N ARG A 335 -17.20 13.93 10.18
CA ARG A 335 -17.96 13.02 9.29
C ARG A 335 -17.05 12.14 8.46
N LEU A 336 -16.01 12.72 7.86
CA LEU A 336 -15.01 11.98 7.09
C LEU A 336 -14.34 10.91 7.96
N ARG A 337 -13.98 11.28 9.19
CA ARG A 337 -13.43 10.34 10.18
C ARG A 337 -14.39 9.19 10.46
N ALA A 338 -15.67 9.48 10.67
CA ALA A 338 -16.68 8.46 10.93
C ALA A 338 -16.94 7.55 9.71
N ASP A 339 -16.87 8.08 8.49
CA ASP A 339 -17.06 7.31 7.26
C ASP A 339 -15.86 6.42 6.95
N GLN A 340 -14.63 6.92 7.15
CA GLN A 340 -13.41 6.13 7.03
C GLN A 340 -13.39 5.00 8.06
N GLN A 341 -13.75 5.29 9.31
CA GLN A 341 -13.83 4.28 10.36
C GLN A 341 -14.86 3.19 10.03
N ARG A 342 -16.06 3.56 9.58
CA ARG A 342 -17.09 2.59 9.17
C ARG A 342 -16.63 1.73 7.99
N THR A 343 -15.99 2.33 6.99
CA THR A 343 -15.49 1.60 5.82
C THR A 343 -14.39 0.61 6.19
N TYR A 344 -13.48 1.02 7.07
CA TYR A 344 -12.43 0.15 7.60
C TYR A 344 -13.02 -1.01 8.41
N GLU A 345 -13.95 -0.72 9.33
CA GLU A 345 -14.66 -1.73 10.12
C GLU A 345 -15.43 -2.73 9.23
N GLU A 346 -16.11 -2.27 8.19
CA GLU A 346 -16.80 -3.15 7.23
C GLU A 346 -15.85 -4.04 6.42
N ASN A 347 -14.73 -3.48 5.93
CA ASN A 347 -13.72 -4.26 5.21
C ASN A 347 -13.11 -5.35 6.12
N VAL A 348 -12.84 -5.03 7.39
CA VAL A 348 -12.37 -6.03 8.37
C VAL A 348 -13.45 -7.06 8.68
N ASN A 349 -14.71 -6.66 8.84
CA ASN A 349 -15.79 -7.61 9.08
C ASN A 349 -15.97 -8.60 7.93
N GLN A 350 -15.96 -8.12 6.68
CA GLN A 350 -16.01 -8.98 5.49
C GLN A 350 -14.81 -9.92 5.41
N LEU A 351 -13.63 -9.46 5.84
CA LEU A 351 -12.42 -10.26 5.93
C LEU A 351 -12.55 -11.38 6.98
N MET A 352 -13.02 -11.05 8.17
CA MET A 352 -13.22 -12.00 9.27
C MET A 352 -14.20 -13.09 8.87
N GLU A 353 -15.32 -12.73 8.22
CA GLU A 353 -16.26 -13.72 7.69
C GLU A 353 -15.61 -14.66 6.66
N ARG A 354 -14.66 -14.16 5.85
CA ARG A 354 -13.95 -14.97 4.86
C ARG A 354 -12.98 -15.94 5.51
N ILE A 355 -12.20 -15.47 6.49
CA ILE A 355 -11.31 -16.32 7.30
C ILE A 355 -12.12 -17.39 8.04
N GLU A 356 -13.24 -17.03 8.66
CA GLU A 356 -14.15 -17.99 9.29
C GLU A 356 -14.70 -19.02 8.30
N ARG A 357 -15.02 -18.61 7.07
CA ARG A 357 -15.46 -19.52 6.00
C ARG A 357 -14.36 -20.50 5.61
N ASP A 358 -13.15 -20.03 5.38
CA ASP A 358 -12.01 -20.88 5.00
C ASP A 358 -11.64 -21.84 6.13
N SER A 359 -11.71 -21.35 7.38
CA SER A 359 -11.51 -22.14 8.59
C SER A 359 -12.56 -23.24 8.76
N ARG A 360 -13.82 -22.96 8.41
CA ARG A 360 -14.90 -23.97 8.35
C ARG A 360 -14.66 -24.98 7.25
N ASN A 361 -14.23 -24.54 6.07
CA ASN A 361 -13.93 -25.42 4.94
C ASN A 361 -12.77 -26.37 5.27
N ALA A 362 -11.71 -25.88 5.93
CA ALA A 362 -10.59 -26.68 6.36
C ALA A 362 -10.99 -27.76 7.38
N ILE A 363 -11.81 -27.41 8.40
CA ILE A 363 -12.37 -28.40 9.34
C ILE A 363 -13.18 -29.45 8.58
N ALA A 364 -14.06 -29.03 7.67
CA ALA A 364 -14.91 -29.96 6.93
C ALA A 364 -14.10 -30.92 6.05
N GLU A 365 -13.02 -30.45 5.43
CA GLU A 365 -12.12 -31.28 4.64
C GLU A 365 -11.30 -32.23 5.52
N HIS A 366 -10.81 -31.76 6.67
CA HIS A 366 -10.14 -32.59 7.66
C HIS A 366 -11.07 -33.72 8.17
N ASP A 367 -12.35 -33.43 8.43
CA ASP A 367 -13.34 -34.42 8.81
C ASP A 367 -13.62 -35.44 7.71
N ARG A 368 -13.64 -35.02 6.44
CA ARG A 368 -13.75 -35.94 5.30
C ARG A 368 -12.56 -36.90 5.24
N VAL A 369 -11.34 -36.40 5.38
CA VAL A 369 -10.12 -37.22 5.40
C VAL A 369 -10.15 -38.21 6.57
N LEU A 370 -10.53 -37.75 7.75
CA LEU A 370 -10.65 -38.61 8.94
C LEU A 370 -11.68 -39.73 8.73
N GLN A 371 -12.84 -39.43 8.14
CA GLN A 371 -13.87 -40.42 7.82
C GLN A 371 -13.38 -41.43 6.77
N ALA A 372 -12.66 -40.98 5.73
CA ALA A 372 -12.09 -41.86 4.73
C ALA A 372 -11.07 -42.84 5.35
N ARG A 373 -10.20 -42.36 6.24
CA ARG A 373 -9.21 -43.17 6.94
C ARG A 373 -9.84 -44.18 7.91
N LEU A 374 -10.88 -43.79 8.64
CA LEU A 374 -11.65 -44.70 9.50
C LEU A 374 -12.31 -45.82 8.69
N LYS A 375 -12.79 -45.52 7.48
CA LYS A 375 -13.37 -46.53 6.59
C LYS A 375 -12.31 -47.51 6.08
N GLU A 376 -11.18 -46.99 5.60
CA GLU A 376 -10.05 -47.81 5.12
C GLU A 376 -9.51 -48.74 6.22
N GLN A 377 -9.41 -48.23 7.44
CA GLN A 377 -9.01 -49.04 8.60
C GLN A 377 -9.99 -50.20 8.88
N ASN A 378 -11.29 -49.93 8.84
CA ASN A 378 -12.31 -50.97 9.03
C ASN A 378 -12.25 -52.05 7.95
N ASP A 379 -11.96 -51.67 6.71
CA ASP A 379 -11.80 -52.61 5.60
C ASP A 379 -10.54 -53.48 5.75
N LEU A 380 -9.43 -52.90 6.25
CA LEU A 380 -8.21 -53.65 6.58
C LEU A 380 -8.43 -54.68 7.71
N LEU A 381 -9.17 -54.30 8.76
CA LEU A 381 -9.54 -55.21 9.84
C LEU A 381 -10.41 -56.37 9.33
N ARG A 382 -11.38 -56.09 8.46
CA ARG A 382 -12.24 -57.12 7.85
C ARG A 382 -11.46 -58.09 6.97
N GLN A 383 -10.37 -57.64 6.35
CA GLN A 383 -9.49 -58.45 5.51
C GLN A 383 -8.41 -59.19 6.31
N GLY A 384 -8.33 -58.99 7.63
CA GLY A 384 -7.37 -59.67 8.52
C GLY A 384 -5.96 -59.08 8.51
N PHE A 385 -5.78 -57.82 8.07
CA PHE A 385 -4.48 -57.13 8.08
C PHE A 385 -4.28 -56.30 9.36
N ASP A 386 -4.23 -56.97 10.51
CA ASP A 386 -4.21 -56.33 11.84
C ASP A 386 -3.03 -55.35 12.03
N ASP A 387 -1.83 -55.71 11.57
CA ASP A 387 -0.64 -54.85 11.68
C ASP A 387 -0.78 -53.52 10.91
N ARG A 388 -1.41 -53.55 9.74
CA ARG A 388 -1.67 -52.35 8.92
C ARG A 388 -2.78 -51.50 9.52
N ALA A 389 -3.82 -52.14 10.06
CA ALA A 389 -4.89 -51.44 10.76
C ALA A 389 -4.38 -50.72 12.03
N HIS A 390 -3.44 -51.32 12.76
CA HIS A 390 -2.78 -50.69 13.90
C HIS A 390 -1.88 -49.51 13.49
N GLN A 391 -1.17 -49.61 12.36
CA GLN A 391 -0.40 -48.48 11.84
C GLN A 391 -1.32 -47.32 11.45
N MET A 392 -2.45 -47.61 10.80
CA MET A 392 -3.46 -46.63 10.42
C MET A 392 -4.17 -45.98 11.61
N GLN A 393 -4.35 -46.70 12.73
CA GLN A 393 -4.88 -46.13 13.97
C GLN A 393 -4.03 -44.97 14.49
N ARG A 394 -2.69 -45.11 14.43
CA ARG A 394 -1.77 -44.06 14.87
C ARG A 394 -1.89 -42.79 14.01
N GLU A 395 -2.11 -42.94 12.71
CA GLU A 395 -2.36 -41.81 11.80
C GLU A 395 -3.69 -41.12 12.15
N ILE A 396 -4.75 -41.89 12.44
CA ILE A 396 -6.06 -41.37 12.86
C ILE A 396 -5.95 -40.60 14.18
N ASP A 397 -5.20 -41.12 15.15
CA ASP A 397 -5.03 -40.48 16.46
C ASP A 397 -4.21 -39.18 16.34
N ALA A 398 -3.19 -39.15 15.48
CA ALA A 398 -2.44 -37.94 15.16
C ALA A 398 -3.32 -36.87 14.49
N LEU A 399 -4.17 -37.25 13.53
CA LEU A 399 -5.13 -36.35 12.88
C LEU A 399 -6.15 -35.78 13.88
N LYS A 400 -6.67 -36.61 14.79
CA LYS A 400 -7.58 -36.14 15.86
C LYS A 400 -6.90 -35.14 16.81
N GLY A 401 -5.64 -35.40 17.17
CA GLY A 401 -4.86 -34.51 18.02
C GLY A 401 -4.61 -33.14 17.38
N ALA A 402 -4.28 -33.10 16.08
CA ALA A 402 -4.08 -31.85 15.35
C ALA A 402 -5.35 -30.99 15.28
N LYS A 403 -6.51 -31.61 15.01
CA LYS A 403 -7.81 -30.92 14.98
C LYS A 403 -8.16 -30.27 16.32
N ALA A 404 -7.96 -30.98 17.43
CA ALA A 404 -8.28 -30.45 18.77
C ALA A 404 -7.43 -29.20 19.11
N GLN A 405 -6.16 -29.17 18.70
CA GLN A 405 -5.28 -28.02 18.89
C GLN A 405 -5.68 -26.81 18.02
N GLU A 406 -6.21 -27.03 16.82
CA GLU A 406 -6.74 -25.95 15.97
C GLU A 406 -8.07 -25.39 16.49
N GLU A 407 -8.95 -26.23 17.05
CA GLU A 407 -10.25 -25.79 17.59
C GLU A 407 -10.11 -24.95 18.88
N GLU A 408 -9.15 -25.28 19.76
CA GLU A 408 -8.89 -24.49 20.99
C GLU A 408 -8.33 -23.09 20.71
N LYS A 409 -7.56 -22.91 19.62
CA LYS A 409 -6.90 -21.63 19.30
C LYS A 409 -7.81 -20.62 18.58
N LYS A 410 -8.89 -21.07 17.94
CA LYS A 410 -9.80 -20.22 17.15
C LYS A 410 -10.48 -19.09 17.94
N PRO A 411 -11.17 -19.35 19.07
CA PRO A 411 -11.90 -18.28 19.77
C PRO A 411 -10.97 -17.23 20.39
N SER A 412 -9.77 -17.61 20.87
CA SER A 412 -8.81 -16.64 21.43
C SER A 412 -8.13 -15.80 20.36
N PHE A 413 -7.87 -16.38 19.17
CA PHE A 413 -7.31 -15.64 18.04
C PHE A 413 -8.28 -14.56 17.55
N MET A 414 -9.57 -14.89 17.39
CA MET A 414 -10.55 -13.94 16.88
C MET A 414 -10.84 -12.79 17.85
N SER A 415 -10.89 -13.03 19.16
CA SER A 415 -11.07 -11.95 20.15
C SER A 415 -9.88 -10.99 20.18
N THR A 416 -8.66 -11.54 20.14
CA THR A 416 -7.42 -10.74 20.16
C THR A 416 -7.27 -9.93 18.87
N ALA A 417 -7.66 -10.51 17.73
CA ALA A 417 -7.68 -9.81 16.45
C ALA A 417 -8.67 -8.64 16.43
N LEU A 418 -9.87 -8.80 17.02
CA LEU A 418 -10.89 -7.74 17.11
C LEU A 418 -10.44 -6.54 17.96
N ASP A 419 -9.85 -6.82 19.13
CA ASP A 419 -9.38 -5.78 20.06
C ASP A 419 -8.18 -5.00 19.47
N THR A 420 -7.29 -5.70 18.77
CA THR A 420 -6.10 -5.10 18.14
C THR A 420 -6.48 -4.25 16.92
N VAL A 421 -7.42 -4.71 16.10
CA VAL A 421 -7.96 -3.93 14.97
C VAL A 421 -8.68 -2.68 15.46
N GLY A 422 -9.52 -2.77 16.50
CA GLY A 422 -10.21 -1.61 17.05
C GLY A 422 -9.24 -0.54 17.56
N THR A 423 -8.10 -0.97 18.11
CA THR A 423 -7.01 -0.09 18.58
C THR A 423 -6.22 0.52 17.42
N ALA A 424 -5.93 -0.26 16.37
CA ALA A 424 -5.22 0.20 15.18
C ALA A 424 -6.04 1.21 14.37
N ALA A 425 -7.34 0.95 14.17
CA ALA A 425 -8.27 1.87 13.51
C ALA A 425 -8.26 3.25 14.18
N ALA A 426 -8.17 3.31 15.51
CA ALA A 426 -8.11 4.58 16.23
C ALA A 426 -6.80 5.37 16.00
N LEU A 427 -5.69 4.70 15.68
CA LEU A 427 -4.36 5.28 15.49
C LEU A 427 -4.12 5.82 14.08
N PHE A 428 -4.76 5.23 13.06
CA PHE A 428 -4.49 5.51 11.64
C PHE A 428 -5.57 6.36 10.95
N LEU A 429 -6.51 6.94 11.71
CA LEU A 429 -7.50 7.87 11.16
C LEU A 429 -6.83 9.20 10.76
N PRO A 430 -6.94 9.63 9.48
CA PRO A 430 -6.43 10.91 9.01
C PRO A 430 -7.01 12.09 9.81
N GLY A 431 -6.14 13.00 10.27
CA GLY A 431 -6.55 14.25 10.93
C GLY A 431 -6.15 14.41 12.40
N ILE A 432 -5.46 13.45 13.01
CA ILE A 432 -4.80 13.66 14.30
C ILE A 432 -3.52 14.47 14.07
N ILE A 433 -3.62 15.80 14.02
CA ILE A 433 -2.51 16.64 14.51
C ILE A 433 -2.79 16.81 16.01
N PRO A 434 -2.08 16.13 16.92
CA PRO A 434 -2.12 16.53 18.31
C PRO A 434 -1.42 17.89 18.35
N LYS A 435 -2.20 18.97 18.45
CA LYS A 435 -1.70 20.28 18.90
C LYS A 435 -1.30 20.18 20.38
N VAL A 436 -0.31 19.34 20.72
CA VAL A 436 0.46 19.43 21.96
C VAL A 436 1.84 18.82 21.68
N GLY A 437 2.80 19.67 21.33
CA GLY A 437 4.20 19.29 21.37
C GLY A 437 4.59 18.84 22.79
N GLY A 438 5.25 17.68 22.88
CA GLY A 438 6.16 17.41 24.01
C GLY A 438 5.78 16.31 25.01
N MET A 439 4.61 15.66 24.98
CA MET A 439 4.26 14.67 26.02
C MET A 439 3.96 13.22 25.57
N VAL A 440 3.83 12.92 24.28
CA VAL A 440 3.42 11.56 23.85
C VAL A 440 4.57 10.54 23.81
N VAL A 441 5.83 10.98 23.89
CA VAL A 441 6.99 10.05 23.92
C VAL A 441 7.01 9.17 25.19
N ASN A 442 6.31 9.56 26.26
CA ASN A 442 6.37 8.85 27.54
C ASN A 442 5.29 7.78 27.77
N TRP A 443 4.31 7.62 26.86
CA TRP A 443 3.28 6.58 27.01
C TRP A 443 3.66 5.26 26.33
N LEU A 444 4.47 5.31 25.27
CA LEU A 444 4.92 4.13 24.53
C LEU A 444 6.02 3.30 25.24
N SER A 445 6.70 3.85 26.25
CA SER A 445 7.76 3.13 26.99
C SER A 445 7.25 2.24 28.13
N LYS A 446 5.93 2.15 28.34
CA LYS A 446 5.33 1.34 29.41
C LYS A 446 4.53 0.13 28.93
N LEU A 447 4.46 -0.10 27.61
CA LEU A 447 3.73 -1.23 27.01
C LEU A 447 4.62 -2.22 26.22
N PHE A 448 5.95 -2.07 26.28
CA PHE A 448 6.91 -3.06 25.78
C PHE A 448 8.01 -3.34 26.81
#